data_AF-T0PLF4-F1
#
_entry.id   AF-T0PLF4-F1
#
_cell.length_a   1.000
_cell.length_b   1.000
_cell.length_c   1.000
_cell.angle_alpha   90.00
_cell.angle_beta   90.00
_cell.angle_gamma   90.00
#
_symmetry.space_group_name_H-M   'P 1'
#
loop_
_entity.id
_entity.type
_entity.pdbx_description
1 polymer ?
#
loop_
_entity_poly.entity_id
_entity_poly.type
_entity_poly.pdbx_seq_one_letter_code
_entity_poly.pdbx_strand_id
1 'polypeptide(L)'
;MRILLVLLALVVATSAFDFNVLQDKVLALLRKAEHATLDPIIDAAVKDALAETAKIQRPALLAKPHSDGSLRFRILQIPDLHYTNLALYPCDHKPDTMLGLCVEAYMTTMVSKMLDDVKPDFVVFTGDQLEALHFPQTWLGSLAAINTYAAEVEKRKIPWAMVFGNHDENVDPYLFANKHVMMAYIESLPHSYAKFGPYGIGGAGNYELRVAAGGASLHLYFLDTGKDGTVSAGQKALLRSFAASHAPEKAPALAFYHIPVQEYNDFNGTGQGSKGEAVSSGVMNTGLFDTMVQMGDVKASFCGHDHFNDYCFLRGTVHLCYGGGVGYGAAYAKGDHPRTARVIEWSVSPKNESNHHLALQAQHQKHRRQVLGLPARRPHCLSQP
;
A
#
# COMPACT_ATOMS: atom_id res chain seq x y z
N MET A 1 -48.18 -0.01 14.22
CA MET A 1 -47.62 -0.36 12.89
C MET A 1 -46.91 0.88 12.38
N ARG A 2 -45.61 1.04 12.65
CA ARG A 2 -44.46 0.46 11.94
C ARG A 2 -44.28 1.07 10.53
N ILE A 3 -43.17 1.81 10.44
CA ILE A 3 -42.22 1.88 9.31
C ILE A 3 -42.70 2.71 8.10
N LEU A 4 -42.18 3.93 8.01
CA LEU A 4 -41.53 4.36 6.77
C LEU A 4 -40.28 5.16 7.14
N LEU A 5 -39.16 4.43 7.13
CA LEU A 5 -37.81 4.92 7.35
C LEU A 5 -37.40 5.87 6.20
N VAL A 6 -36.81 6.99 6.59
CA VAL A 6 -35.47 7.45 6.16
C VAL A 6 -34.98 6.85 4.84
N LEU A 7 -35.26 7.54 3.74
CA LEU A 7 -34.67 7.27 2.43
C LEU A 7 -34.54 8.59 1.67
N LEU A 8 -33.69 9.49 2.18
CA LEU A 8 -33.16 10.61 1.38
C LEU A 8 -31.88 11.18 2.04
N ALA A 9 -30.84 10.36 2.11
CA ALA A 9 -29.50 10.83 2.48
C ALA A 9 -28.44 9.98 1.79
N LEU A 10 -28.47 9.93 0.46
CA LEU A 10 -27.35 9.41 -0.34
C LEU A 10 -27.51 9.96 -1.75
N VAL A 11 -26.74 11.02 -2.05
CA VAL A 11 -26.08 11.38 -3.32
C VAL A 11 -25.78 12.88 -3.19
N VAL A 12 -24.66 13.19 -2.56
CA VAL A 12 -23.85 14.34 -2.96
C VAL A 12 -22.41 13.84 -2.96
N ALA A 13 -22.08 13.01 -3.96
CA ALA A 13 -20.72 13.00 -4.45
C ALA A 13 -20.68 14.18 -5.42
N THR A 14 -20.20 15.34 -4.96
CA THR A 14 -19.78 16.38 -5.89
C THR A 14 -18.70 15.77 -6.78
N SER A 15 -18.92 15.74 -8.08
CA SER A 15 -17.92 15.38 -9.08
C SER A 15 -16.78 16.40 -9.02
N ALA A 16 -15.88 16.26 -8.06
CA ALA A 16 -14.71 17.12 -7.89
C ALA A 16 -13.67 16.92 -9.00
N PHE A 17 -13.89 15.91 -9.86
CA PHE A 17 -13.03 15.61 -11.00
C PHE A 17 -13.90 15.14 -12.17
N ASP A 18 -14.19 16.04 -13.12
CA ASP A 18 -14.84 15.64 -14.37
C ASP A 18 -13.80 15.00 -15.30
N PHE A 19 -13.64 13.69 -15.10
CA PHE A 19 -12.69 12.87 -15.82
C PHE A 19 -12.85 12.96 -17.34
N ASN A 20 -14.09 12.99 -17.81
CA ASN A 20 -14.41 13.00 -19.23
C ASN A 20 -13.90 14.30 -19.89
N VAL A 21 -14.07 15.43 -19.20
CA VAL A 21 -13.59 16.74 -19.69
C VAL A 21 -12.06 16.79 -19.80
N LEU A 22 -11.33 16.21 -18.83
CA LEU A 22 -9.87 16.16 -18.90
C LEU A 22 -9.40 15.26 -20.06
N GLN A 23 -10.01 14.08 -20.20
CA GLN A 23 -9.70 13.13 -21.26
C GLN A 23 -9.90 13.75 -22.65
N ASP A 24 -11.02 14.45 -22.88
CA ASP A 24 -11.32 15.07 -24.18
C ASP A 24 -10.32 16.17 -24.54
N LYS A 25 -9.91 17.00 -23.57
CA LYS A 25 -8.89 18.04 -23.77
C LYS A 25 -7.53 17.46 -24.16
N VAL A 26 -7.11 16.40 -23.46
CA VAL A 26 -5.81 15.74 -23.70
C VAL A 26 -5.80 15.07 -25.07
N LEU A 27 -6.87 14.33 -25.42
CA LEU A 27 -7.02 13.72 -26.75
C LEU A 27 -6.95 14.73 -27.89
N ALA A 28 -7.51 15.93 -27.71
CA ALA A 28 -7.47 16.98 -28.73
C ALA A 28 -6.04 17.52 -28.98
N LEU A 29 -5.18 17.56 -27.97
CA LEU A 29 -3.80 18.05 -28.06
C LEU A 29 -2.83 16.98 -28.54
N LEU A 30 -3.03 15.72 -28.14
CA LEU A 30 -2.28 14.58 -28.68
C LEU A 30 -2.47 14.46 -30.19
N ARG A 31 -3.69 14.70 -30.70
CA ARG A 31 -3.95 14.76 -32.15
C ARG A 31 -3.15 15.85 -32.87
N LYS A 32 -2.63 16.85 -32.16
CA LYS A 32 -1.76 17.92 -32.68
C LYS A 32 -0.28 17.67 -32.43
N ALA A 33 0.10 16.53 -31.82
CA ALA A 33 1.46 16.20 -31.40
C ALA A 33 2.10 17.20 -30.42
N GLU A 34 1.30 17.95 -29.66
CA GLU A 34 1.78 18.97 -28.71
C GLU A 34 2.05 18.38 -27.32
N HIS A 35 2.91 17.37 -27.19
CA HIS A 35 3.15 16.69 -25.91
C HIS A 35 3.64 17.62 -24.79
N ALA A 36 4.48 18.61 -25.12
CA ALA A 36 5.00 19.58 -24.15
C ALA A 36 3.93 20.49 -23.52
N THR A 37 2.72 20.56 -24.10
CA THR A 37 1.61 21.36 -23.56
C THR A 37 0.66 20.53 -22.68
N LEU A 38 0.83 19.20 -22.62
CA LEU A 38 -0.05 18.30 -21.86
C LEU A 38 0.21 18.35 -20.35
N ASP A 39 1.47 18.36 -19.92
CA ASP A 39 1.81 18.36 -18.48
C ASP A 39 1.16 19.53 -17.73
N PRO A 40 1.24 20.80 -18.19
CA PRO A 40 0.56 21.90 -17.51
C PRO A 40 -0.96 21.75 -17.40
N ILE A 41 -1.59 21.09 -18.38
CA ILE A 41 -3.05 20.90 -18.42
C ILE A 41 -3.46 19.80 -17.46
N ILE A 42 -2.74 18.68 -17.47
CA ILE A 42 -2.96 17.57 -16.53
C ILE A 42 -2.70 18.08 -15.11
N ASP A 43 -1.57 18.73 -14.86
CA ASP A 43 -1.24 19.26 -13.55
C ASP A 43 -2.24 20.30 -13.05
N ALA A 44 -2.77 21.17 -13.93
CA ALA A 44 -3.82 22.11 -13.55
C ALA A 44 -5.09 21.36 -13.09
N ALA A 45 -5.55 20.38 -13.87
CA ALA A 45 -6.73 19.60 -13.52
C ALA A 45 -6.53 18.77 -12.23
N VAL A 46 -5.34 18.20 -12.04
CA VAL A 46 -5.00 17.46 -10.81
C VAL A 46 -4.95 18.43 -9.62
N LYS A 47 -4.35 19.62 -9.76
CA LYS A 47 -4.34 20.63 -8.69
C LYS A 47 -5.74 21.12 -8.31
N ASP A 48 -6.61 21.32 -9.28
CA ASP A 48 -8.02 21.66 -9.03
C ASP A 48 -8.73 20.54 -8.25
N ALA A 49 -8.51 19.28 -8.64
CA ALA A 49 -9.03 18.12 -7.91
C ALA A 49 -8.51 18.08 -6.46
N LEU A 50 -7.21 18.31 -6.27
CA LEU A 50 -6.57 18.30 -4.96
C LEU A 50 -7.05 19.45 -4.06
N ALA A 51 -7.39 20.60 -4.63
CA ALA A 51 -8.00 21.69 -3.88
C ALA A 51 -9.38 21.30 -3.33
N GLU A 52 -10.12 20.44 -4.04
CA GLU A 52 -11.38 19.88 -3.55
C GLU A 52 -11.15 18.74 -2.54
N THR A 53 -10.21 17.82 -2.78
CA THR A 53 -9.94 16.71 -1.84
C THR A 53 -9.34 17.19 -0.53
N ALA A 54 -8.59 18.30 -0.52
CA ALA A 54 -8.08 18.93 0.69
C ALA A 54 -9.18 19.36 1.68
N LYS A 55 -10.43 19.50 1.22
CA LYS A 55 -11.59 19.81 2.07
C LYS A 55 -12.11 18.57 2.82
N ILE A 56 -11.71 17.37 2.40
CA ILE A 56 -12.17 16.11 2.99
C ILE A 56 -11.59 15.96 4.40
N GLN A 57 -12.47 15.87 5.39
CA GLN A 57 -12.09 15.61 6.78
C GLN A 57 -12.14 14.11 7.07
N ARG A 58 -10.98 13.51 7.31
CA ARG A 58 -10.87 12.09 7.67
C ARG A 58 -10.89 11.93 9.20
N PRO A 59 -11.60 10.94 9.76
CA PRO A 59 -11.48 10.59 11.18
C PRO A 59 -10.02 10.32 11.57
N ALA A 60 -9.64 10.63 12.81
CA ALA A 60 -8.32 10.26 13.31
C ALA A 60 -8.15 8.72 13.31
N LEU A 61 -6.97 8.24 12.94
CA LEU A 61 -6.62 6.84 13.09
C LEU A 61 -6.28 6.57 14.56
N LEU A 62 -6.99 5.65 15.19
CA LEU A 62 -6.88 5.38 16.62
C LEU A 62 -6.55 3.91 16.86
N ALA A 63 -5.58 3.66 17.73
CA ALA A 63 -5.37 2.33 18.29
C ALA A 63 -6.57 1.93 19.16
N LYS A 64 -6.96 0.66 19.10
CA LYS A 64 -8.13 0.11 19.77
C LYS A 64 -7.74 -0.59 21.09
N PRO A 65 -8.59 -0.52 22.12
CA PRO A 65 -8.39 -1.29 23.35
C PRO A 65 -8.37 -2.79 23.10
N HIS A 66 -7.47 -3.48 23.77
CA HIS A 66 -7.34 -4.93 23.77
C HIS A 66 -7.58 -5.50 25.18
N SER A 67 -7.93 -6.79 25.27
CA SER A 67 -8.36 -7.45 26.52
C SER A 67 -7.30 -7.53 27.60
N ASP A 68 -6.02 -7.39 27.24
CA ASP A 68 -4.88 -7.34 28.16
C ASP A 68 -4.58 -5.91 28.68
N GLY A 69 -5.42 -4.93 28.33
CA GLY A 69 -5.25 -3.53 28.72
C GLY A 69 -4.28 -2.75 27.84
N SER A 70 -3.75 -3.33 26.77
CA SER A 70 -2.98 -2.61 25.75
C SER A 70 -3.89 -1.87 24.76
N LEU A 71 -3.36 -0.83 24.11
CA LEU A 71 -3.92 -0.27 22.88
C LEU A 71 -3.17 -0.87 21.69
N ARG A 72 -3.89 -1.31 20.66
CA ARG A 72 -3.33 -1.97 19.48
C ARG A 72 -3.82 -1.37 18.18
N PHE A 73 -2.96 -1.33 17.18
CA PHE A 73 -3.30 -0.95 15.82
C PHE A 73 -2.74 -1.98 14.85
N ARG A 74 -3.63 -2.63 14.11
CA ARG A 74 -3.30 -3.70 13.17
C ARG A 74 -3.41 -3.24 11.73
N ILE A 75 -2.30 -3.34 11.01
CA ILE A 75 -2.20 -3.03 9.59
C ILE A 75 -2.07 -4.34 8.81
N LEU A 76 -2.86 -4.50 7.75
CA LEU A 76 -2.63 -5.52 6.73
C LEU A 76 -1.97 -4.87 5.51
N GLN A 77 -0.73 -5.27 5.23
CA GLN A 77 -0.01 -4.92 4.02
C GLN A 77 -0.40 -5.87 2.90
N ILE A 78 -0.89 -5.34 1.78
CA ILE A 78 -1.27 -6.09 0.59
C ILE A 78 -0.40 -5.62 -0.60
N PRO A 79 0.68 -6.33 -0.91
CA PRO A 79 1.54 -6.02 -2.05
C PRO A 79 1.04 -6.71 -3.35
N ASP A 80 1.42 -6.15 -4.50
CA ASP A 80 1.53 -6.86 -5.78
C ASP A 80 0.27 -7.64 -6.20
N LEU A 81 -0.82 -6.90 -6.45
CA LEU A 81 -2.07 -7.49 -6.92
C LEU A 81 -2.08 -7.66 -8.44
N HIS A 82 -1.62 -6.66 -9.22
CA HIS A 82 -1.60 -6.66 -10.68
C HIS A 82 -2.97 -6.87 -11.36
N TYR A 83 -3.99 -6.08 -10.99
CA TYR A 83 -5.28 -6.13 -11.70
C TYR A 83 -5.14 -5.66 -13.16
N THR A 84 -5.68 -6.44 -14.09
CA THR A 84 -5.84 -6.08 -15.52
C THR A 84 -7.26 -5.59 -15.85
N ASN A 85 -8.20 -5.60 -14.89
CA ASN A 85 -9.66 -5.38 -15.06
C ASN A 85 -10.38 -6.46 -15.88
N LEU A 86 -9.78 -7.63 -16.03
CA LEU A 86 -10.41 -8.73 -16.75
C LEU A 86 -10.60 -9.87 -15.76
N ALA A 87 -11.78 -9.95 -15.15
CA ALA A 87 -12.07 -10.92 -14.08
C ALA A 87 -11.79 -12.40 -14.47
N LEU A 88 -11.85 -12.72 -15.77
CA LEU A 88 -11.55 -14.03 -16.33
C LEU A 88 -10.13 -14.17 -16.90
N TYR A 89 -9.26 -13.17 -16.71
CA TYR A 89 -7.87 -13.23 -17.13
C TYR A 89 -7.18 -14.42 -16.47
N PRO A 90 -6.59 -15.34 -17.24
CA PRO A 90 -5.99 -16.55 -16.68
C PRO A 90 -4.81 -16.19 -15.80
N CYS A 91 -4.64 -16.88 -14.68
CA CYS A 91 -3.43 -16.73 -13.88
C CYS A 91 -2.22 -17.18 -14.69
N ASP A 92 -1.20 -16.32 -14.75
CA ASP A 92 0.12 -16.65 -15.31
C ASP A 92 0.67 -17.93 -14.65
N HIS A 93 0.53 -18.00 -13.32
CA HIS A 93 0.87 -19.20 -12.54
C HIS A 93 -0.20 -19.51 -11.49
N LYS A 94 -0.86 -20.67 -11.61
CA LYS A 94 -1.81 -21.17 -10.61
C LYS A 94 -1.08 -21.92 -9.47
N PRO A 95 -1.60 -21.90 -8.23
CA PRO A 95 -1.13 -22.81 -7.17
C PRO A 95 -1.24 -24.28 -7.59
N ASP A 96 -0.26 -25.11 -7.27
CA ASP A 96 -0.23 -26.54 -7.66
C ASP A 96 -1.42 -27.31 -7.09
N THR A 97 -1.91 -26.89 -5.93
CA THR A 97 -3.08 -27.47 -5.26
C THR A 97 -4.42 -27.06 -5.89
N MET A 98 -4.42 -26.09 -6.82
CA MET A 98 -5.65 -25.63 -7.47
C MET A 98 -5.99 -26.52 -8.67
N LEU A 99 -7.03 -27.33 -8.52
CA LEU A 99 -7.50 -28.24 -9.58
C LEU A 99 -8.31 -27.52 -10.68
N GLY A 100 -8.99 -26.43 -10.34
CA GLY A 100 -9.82 -25.65 -11.26
C GLY A 100 -9.04 -24.64 -12.10
N LEU A 101 -9.77 -23.94 -12.98
CA LEU A 101 -9.24 -22.78 -13.69
C LEU A 101 -8.86 -21.70 -12.66
N CYS A 102 -7.71 -21.07 -12.87
CA CYS A 102 -7.28 -19.92 -12.09
C CYS A 102 -7.48 -18.66 -12.93
N VAL A 103 -8.22 -17.69 -12.38
CA VAL A 103 -8.48 -16.40 -12.99
C VAL A 103 -8.28 -15.24 -12.02
N GLU A 104 -8.12 -14.02 -12.53
CA GLU A 104 -7.98 -12.78 -11.78
C GLU A 104 -9.01 -12.61 -10.64
N ALA A 105 -10.27 -13.00 -10.84
CA ALA A 105 -11.31 -12.87 -9.81
C ALA A 105 -11.01 -13.60 -8.47
N TYR A 106 -10.10 -14.58 -8.47
CA TYR A 106 -9.63 -15.20 -7.22
C TYR A 106 -8.81 -14.24 -6.36
N MET A 107 -8.20 -13.23 -6.95
CA MET A 107 -7.49 -12.17 -6.24
C MET A 107 -8.42 -11.39 -5.31
N THR A 108 -9.58 -10.95 -5.81
CA THR A 108 -10.60 -10.29 -4.98
C THR A 108 -11.11 -11.22 -3.89
N THR A 109 -11.28 -12.51 -4.19
CA THR A 109 -11.66 -13.53 -3.20
C THR A 109 -10.59 -13.67 -2.11
N MET A 110 -9.31 -13.67 -2.50
CA MET A 110 -8.17 -13.74 -1.59
C MET A 110 -8.13 -12.51 -0.67
N VAL A 111 -8.24 -11.30 -1.23
CA VAL A 111 -8.32 -10.06 -0.45
C VAL A 111 -9.48 -10.11 0.54
N SER A 112 -10.68 -10.49 0.09
CA SER A 112 -11.86 -10.63 0.95
C SER A 112 -11.59 -11.56 2.14
N LYS A 113 -10.98 -12.72 1.88
CA LYS A 113 -10.64 -13.71 2.90
C LYS A 113 -9.58 -13.20 3.89
N MET A 114 -8.54 -12.54 3.40
CA MET A 114 -7.51 -11.96 4.28
C MET A 114 -8.12 -10.92 5.23
N LEU A 115 -9.02 -10.07 4.74
CA LEU A 115 -9.70 -9.08 5.58
C LEU A 115 -10.57 -9.72 6.65
N ASP A 116 -11.27 -10.81 6.33
CA ASP A 116 -12.13 -11.53 7.29
C ASP A 116 -11.32 -12.29 8.35
N ASP A 117 -10.19 -12.88 7.95
CA ASP A 117 -9.32 -13.65 8.83
C ASP A 117 -8.49 -12.72 9.75
N VAL A 118 -7.91 -11.64 9.21
CA VAL A 118 -7.02 -10.72 9.94
C VAL A 118 -7.79 -9.69 10.77
N LYS A 119 -8.91 -9.20 10.25
CA LYS A 119 -9.70 -8.08 10.80
C LYS A 119 -8.82 -6.85 11.11
N PRO A 120 -8.16 -6.28 10.08
CA PRO A 120 -7.25 -5.17 10.30
C PRO A 120 -8.00 -3.88 10.68
N ASP A 121 -7.29 -2.99 11.36
CA ASP A 121 -7.73 -1.61 11.61
C ASP A 121 -7.44 -0.70 10.42
N PHE A 122 -6.46 -1.09 9.59
CA PHE A 122 -5.96 -0.32 8.46
C PHE A 122 -5.38 -1.25 7.38
N VAL A 123 -5.49 -0.87 6.12
CA VAL A 123 -4.85 -1.59 4.99
C VAL A 123 -3.84 -0.69 4.31
N VAL A 124 -2.67 -1.23 3.97
CA VAL A 124 -1.69 -0.56 3.12
C VAL A 124 -1.46 -1.38 1.87
N PHE A 125 -1.77 -0.80 0.71
CA PHE A 125 -1.40 -1.38 -0.58
C PHE A 125 0.01 -0.90 -0.99
N THR A 126 0.97 -1.80 -1.14
CA THR A 126 2.40 -1.43 -1.34
C THR A 126 2.88 -1.57 -2.77
N GLY A 127 2.17 -0.92 -3.69
CA GLY A 127 2.52 -0.85 -5.12
C GLY A 127 2.08 -2.06 -5.94
N ASP A 128 2.12 -1.87 -7.25
CA ASP A 128 1.72 -2.85 -8.27
C ASP A 128 0.32 -3.42 -8.03
N GLN A 129 -0.61 -2.52 -7.76
CA GLN A 129 -2.02 -2.88 -7.63
C GLN A 129 -2.67 -3.04 -9.02
N LEU A 130 -2.15 -2.31 -10.00
CA LEU A 130 -2.52 -2.39 -11.41
C LEU A 130 -1.40 -3.03 -12.22
N GLU A 131 -1.77 -3.82 -13.22
CA GLU A 131 -0.86 -4.16 -14.32
C GLU A 131 -1.09 -3.17 -15.46
N ALA A 132 -0.38 -2.04 -15.44
CA ALA A 132 -0.42 -1.06 -16.52
C ALA A 132 0.85 -1.05 -17.38
N LEU A 133 1.92 -1.75 -16.98
CA LEU A 133 3.17 -1.82 -17.71
C LEU A 133 3.07 -2.72 -18.94
N HIS A 134 2.64 -3.98 -18.76
CA HIS A 134 2.50 -4.95 -19.84
C HIS A 134 1.08 -5.03 -20.39
N PHE A 135 0.10 -4.53 -19.63
CA PHE A 135 -1.29 -4.45 -20.04
C PHE A 135 -1.77 -2.99 -19.99
N PRO A 136 -1.52 -2.19 -21.05
CA PRO A 136 -1.80 -0.75 -21.02
C PRO A 136 -3.25 -0.44 -20.64
N GLN A 137 -3.43 0.19 -19.48
CA GLN A 137 -4.73 0.68 -19.02
C GLN A 137 -4.92 2.10 -19.52
N THR A 138 -6.06 2.40 -20.15
CA THR A 138 -6.49 3.80 -20.31
C THR A 138 -6.66 4.43 -18.94
N TRP A 139 -6.75 5.76 -18.87
CA TRP A 139 -7.00 6.39 -17.59
C TRP A 139 -8.29 5.90 -16.92
N LEU A 140 -9.40 5.77 -17.66
CA LEU A 140 -10.64 5.18 -17.12
C LEU A 140 -10.45 3.72 -16.67
N GLY A 141 -9.67 2.93 -17.42
CA GLY A 141 -9.29 1.58 -17.02
C GLY A 141 -8.55 1.58 -15.69
N SER A 142 -7.58 2.48 -15.52
CA SER A 142 -6.83 2.59 -14.27
C SER A 142 -7.72 2.95 -13.08
N LEU A 143 -8.71 3.85 -13.26
CA LEU A 143 -9.67 4.17 -12.19
C LEU A 143 -10.59 2.98 -11.87
N ALA A 144 -10.99 2.20 -12.88
CA ALA A 144 -11.76 0.97 -12.67
C ALA A 144 -10.95 -0.09 -11.90
N ALA A 145 -9.64 -0.21 -12.16
CA ALA A 145 -8.77 -1.12 -11.41
C ALA A 145 -8.60 -0.66 -9.96
N ILE A 146 -8.49 0.66 -9.75
CA ILE A 146 -8.48 1.26 -8.42
C ILE A 146 -9.73 0.90 -7.62
N ASN A 147 -10.91 1.07 -8.24
CA ASN A 147 -12.17 0.66 -7.62
C ASN A 147 -12.20 -0.85 -7.32
N THR A 148 -11.63 -1.66 -8.21
CA THR A 148 -11.63 -3.12 -8.07
C THR A 148 -10.75 -3.57 -6.91
N TYR A 149 -9.50 -3.10 -6.80
CA TYR A 149 -8.63 -3.50 -5.68
C TYR A 149 -9.11 -2.95 -4.34
N ALA A 150 -9.73 -1.76 -4.33
CA ALA A 150 -10.24 -1.14 -3.11
C ALA A 150 -11.64 -1.67 -2.68
N ALA A 151 -12.34 -2.41 -3.55
CA ALA A 151 -13.74 -2.79 -3.33
C ALA A 151 -13.99 -3.48 -1.98
N GLU A 152 -13.11 -4.41 -1.60
CA GLU A 152 -13.32 -5.21 -0.39
C GLU A 152 -13.00 -4.46 0.91
N VAL A 153 -12.09 -3.47 0.87
CA VAL A 153 -11.84 -2.57 2.00
C VAL A 153 -12.95 -1.52 2.13
N GLU A 154 -13.44 -0.98 1.01
CA GLU A 154 -14.57 -0.05 0.98
C GLU A 154 -15.86 -0.68 1.50
N LYS A 155 -16.16 -1.90 1.06
CA LYS A 155 -17.32 -2.69 1.53
C LYS A 155 -17.33 -2.86 3.04
N ARG A 156 -16.14 -2.99 3.64
CA ARG A 156 -15.95 -3.15 5.09
C ARG A 156 -15.72 -1.82 5.81
N LYS A 157 -15.64 -0.71 5.07
CA LYS A 157 -15.29 0.63 5.60
C LYS A 157 -13.98 0.63 6.37
N ILE A 158 -13.02 -0.19 5.92
CA ILE A 158 -11.69 -0.26 6.52
C ILE A 158 -10.86 0.89 5.92
N PRO A 159 -10.33 1.80 6.76
CA PRO A 159 -9.41 2.82 6.30
C PRO A 159 -8.20 2.22 5.58
N TRP A 160 -7.77 2.83 4.48
CA TRP A 160 -6.65 2.33 3.70
C TRP A 160 -5.77 3.44 3.12
N ALA A 161 -4.55 3.09 2.77
CA ALA A 161 -3.62 3.96 2.07
C ALA A 161 -2.79 3.13 1.07
N MET A 162 -2.03 3.82 0.21
CA MET A 162 -1.24 3.14 -0.81
C MET A 162 0.02 3.90 -1.23
N VAL A 163 0.98 3.17 -1.79
CA VAL A 163 2.10 3.70 -2.58
C VAL A 163 2.08 3.07 -3.96
N PHE A 164 2.56 3.77 -4.98
CA PHE A 164 2.69 3.22 -6.32
C PHE A 164 3.90 2.30 -6.46
N GLY A 165 3.78 1.34 -7.37
CA GLY A 165 4.86 0.53 -7.89
C GLY A 165 5.14 0.79 -9.37
N ASN A 166 6.08 0.04 -9.93
CA ASN A 166 6.54 0.25 -11.31
C ASN A 166 5.54 -0.23 -12.37
N HIS A 167 4.58 -1.10 -12.01
CA HIS A 167 3.52 -1.55 -12.90
C HIS A 167 2.29 -0.64 -12.87
N ASP A 168 2.13 0.23 -11.87
CA ASP A 168 0.94 1.07 -11.76
C ASP A 168 0.88 2.18 -12.82
N GLU A 169 2.03 2.71 -13.25
CA GLU A 169 2.13 3.76 -14.26
C GLU A 169 2.65 3.22 -15.60
N ASN A 170 1.93 3.50 -16.69
CA ASN A 170 2.33 3.05 -18.02
C ASN A 170 3.58 3.82 -18.53
N VAL A 171 4.33 3.22 -19.47
CA VAL A 171 5.48 3.86 -20.13
C VAL A 171 5.12 5.17 -20.85
N ASP A 172 3.89 5.30 -21.36
CA ASP A 172 3.33 6.54 -21.91
C ASP A 172 2.13 7.01 -21.06
N PRO A 173 2.39 7.75 -19.96
CA PRO A 173 1.35 8.18 -19.02
C PRO A 173 0.47 9.31 -19.58
N TYR A 174 0.73 9.82 -20.78
CA TYR A 174 -0.14 10.82 -21.42
C TYR A 174 -1.37 10.17 -22.06
N LEU A 175 -1.24 8.91 -22.47
CA LEU A 175 -2.30 8.11 -23.11
C LEU A 175 -2.92 7.08 -22.15
N PHE A 176 -2.13 6.62 -21.19
CA PHE A 176 -2.45 5.48 -20.33
C PHE A 176 -2.21 5.83 -18.87
N ALA A 177 -2.38 4.85 -17.98
CA ALA A 177 -2.29 5.00 -16.52
C ALA A 177 -1.22 6.00 -16.09
N ASN A 178 -1.67 7.07 -15.43
CA ASN A 178 -0.89 8.23 -15.04
C ASN A 178 -1.01 8.41 -13.53
N LYS A 179 0.11 8.40 -12.81
CA LYS A 179 0.04 8.38 -11.35
C LYS A 179 -0.46 9.68 -10.75
N HIS A 180 -0.29 10.84 -11.40
CA HIS A 180 -0.84 12.09 -10.88
C HIS A 180 -2.37 12.07 -10.90
N VAL A 181 -2.94 11.64 -12.03
CA VAL A 181 -4.39 11.50 -12.22
C VAL A 181 -4.95 10.45 -11.27
N MET A 182 -4.31 9.27 -11.19
CA MET A 182 -4.72 8.21 -10.29
C MET A 182 -4.66 8.65 -8.82
N MET A 183 -3.61 9.37 -8.40
CA MET A 183 -3.43 9.76 -7.00
C MET A 183 -4.48 10.77 -6.54
N ALA A 184 -4.83 11.76 -7.38
CA ALA A 184 -5.94 12.67 -7.09
C ALA A 184 -7.28 11.92 -7.00
N TYR A 185 -7.51 10.91 -7.85
CA TYR A 185 -8.69 10.07 -7.74
C TYR A 185 -8.68 9.24 -6.45
N ILE A 186 -7.59 8.55 -6.14
CA ILE A 186 -7.41 7.75 -4.92
C ILE A 186 -7.65 8.58 -3.65
N GLU A 187 -7.13 9.81 -3.60
CA GLU A 187 -7.32 10.71 -2.45
C GLU A 187 -8.79 11.09 -2.26
N SER A 188 -9.57 11.15 -3.36
CA SER A 188 -11.00 11.48 -3.34
C SER A 188 -11.89 10.33 -2.83
N LEU A 189 -11.40 9.08 -2.86
CA LEU A 189 -12.21 7.92 -2.51
C LEU A 189 -12.62 7.92 -1.03
N PRO A 190 -13.80 7.38 -0.67
CA PRO A 190 -14.15 7.16 0.74
C PRO A 190 -13.08 6.30 1.42
N HIS A 191 -12.90 6.46 2.74
CA HIS A 191 -11.94 5.71 3.58
C HIS A 191 -10.47 5.65 3.11
N SER A 192 -10.11 6.27 1.99
CA SER A 192 -8.74 6.47 1.55
C SER A 192 -8.08 7.58 2.37
N TYR A 193 -6.97 7.23 3.00
CA TYR A 193 -6.08 8.16 3.70
C TYR A 193 -4.84 8.46 2.87
N ALA A 194 -4.73 7.91 1.67
CA ALA A 194 -3.64 8.24 0.77
C ALA A 194 -3.72 9.70 0.35
N LYS A 195 -2.57 10.35 0.20
CA LYS A 195 -2.46 11.76 -0.19
C LYS A 195 -1.48 11.94 -1.33
N PHE A 196 -1.71 12.90 -2.21
CA PHE A 196 -0.76 13.22 -3.28
C PHE A 196 0.60 13.65 -2.73
N GLY A 197 0.60 14.49 -1.70
CA GLY A 197 1.82 15.08 -1.13
C GLY A 197 2.27 16.35 -1.86
N PRO A 198 3.50 16.84 -1.62
CA PRO A 198 4.03 18.01 -2.31
C PRO A 198 4.34 17.74 -3.78
N TYR A 199 4.08 18.73 -4.65
CA TYR A 199 4.50 18.69 -6.05
C TYR A 199 6.00 18.90 -6.22
N GLY A 200 6.56 18.39 -7.32
CA GLY A 200 7.90 18.74 -7.78
C GLY A 200 9.04 18.16 -6.94
N ILE A 201 8.75 17.28 -5.98
CA ILE A 201 9.76 16.57 -5.19
C ILE A 201 10.09 15.19 -5.75
N GLY A 202 9.48 14.78 -6.86
CA GLY A 202 9.63 13.43 -7.42
C GLY A 202 8.51 12.49 -6.98
N GLY A 203 7.91 11.82 -7.96
CA GLY A 203 6.79 10.92 -7.74
C GLY A 203 5.48 11.60 -7.34
N ALA A 204 4.48 10.78 -7.00
CA ALA A 204 3.23 11.19 -6.37
C ALA A 204 2.86 10.16 -5.29
N GLY A 205 2.24 10.57 -4.19
CA GLY A 205 1.98 9.68 -3.06
C GLY A 205 3.08 9.70 -2.00
N ASN A 206 3.70 10.86 -1.76
CA ASN A 206 4.69 11.06 -0.70
C ASN A 206 4.06 11.78 0.50
N TYR A 207 3.72 11.06 1.57
CA TYR A 207 2.94 11.62 2.66
C TYR A 207 3.13 10.87 3.99
N GLU A 208 2.58 11.46 5.04
CA GLU A 208 2.56 10.92 6.39
C GLU A 208 1.12 10.78 6.91
N LEU A 209 0.90 9.71 7.68
CA LEU A 209 -0.27 9.51 8.53
C LEU A 209 0.14 9.32 9.98
N ARG A 210 -0.73 9.75 10.91
CA ARG A 210 -0.53 9.59 12.35
C ARG A 210 -1.64 8.72 12.95
N VAL A 211 -1.23 7.73 13.72
CA VAL A 211 -2.10 6.89 14.55
C VAL A 211 -1.92 7.29 16.00
N ALA A 212 -3.02 7.57 16.72
CA ALA A 212 -2.97 7.95 18.14
C ALA A 212 -3.35 6.78 19.06
N ALA A 213 -2.69 6.70 20.22
CA ALA A 213 -2.93 5.67 21.24
C ALA A 213 -2.77 6.25 22.65
N GLY A 214 -3.81 6.93 23.16
CA GLY A 214 -3.90 7.28 24.59
C GLY A 214 -2.73 8.08 25.17
N GLY A 215 -2.09 8.93 24.36
CA GLY A 215 -0.90 9.72 24.73
C GLY A 215 0.35 9.36 23.92
N ALA A 216 0.39 8.17 23.32
CA ALA A 216 1.41 7.77 22.35
C ALA A 216 0.92 7.96 20.91
N SER A 217 1.84 7.92 19.96
CA SER A 217 1.56 7.95 18.52
C SER A 217 2.47 7.01 17.73
N LEU A 218 2.01 6.65 16.54
CA LEU A 218 2.76 5.93 15.51
C LEU A 218 2.61 6.70 14.21
N HIS A 219 3.73 6.93 13.53
CA HIS A 219 3.74 7.61 12.25
C HIS A 219 3.92 6.60 11.11
N LEU A 220 3.22 6.81 10.00
CA LEU A 220 3.27 5.97 8.82
C LEU A 220 3.73 6.85 7.65
N TYR A 221 4.90 6.57 7.09
CA TYR A 221 5.47 7.27 5.96
C TYR A 221 5.25 6.49 4.68
N PHE A 222 4.78 7.17 3.65
CA PHE A 222 4.50 6.60 2.34
C PHE A 222 5.37 7.32 1.31
N LEU A 223 6.03 6.55 0.45
CA LEU A 223 6.99 7.08 -0.51
C LEU A 223 6.86 6.39 -1.87
N ASP A 224 6.82 7.20 -2.93
CA ASP A 224 6.86 6.72 -4.32
C ASP A 224 8.31 6.50 -4.78
N THR A 225 8.71 5.25 -4.90
CA THR A 225 10.05 4.86 -5.39
C THR A 225 10.18 4.87 -6.92
N GLY A 226 9.17 5.38 -7.63
CA GLY A 226 9.16 5.44 -9.09
C GLY A 226 9.19 4.07 -9.74
N LYS A 227 9.66 4.03 -10.99
CA LYS A 227 9.72 2.80 -11.80
C LYS A 227 11.00 1.99 -11.60
N ASP A 228 11.99 2.56 -10.93
CA ASP A 228 13.37 2.04 -10.90
C ASP A 228 14.05 2.14 -9.51
N GLY A 229 13.30 2.52 -8.47
CA GLY A 229 13.82 2.68 -7.11
C GLY A 229 14.45 4.04 -6.85
N THR A 230 14.37 4.98 -7.80
CA THR A 230 14.92 6.33 -7.62
C THR A 230 14.13 7.12 -6.59
N VAL A 231 14.85 7.66 -5.61
CA VAL A 231 14.32 8.53 -4.55
C VAL A 231 15.09 9.82 -4.55
N SER A 232 14.37 10.93 -4.74
CA SER A 232 14.97 12.24 -4.91
C SER A 232 15.50 12.83 -3.59
N ALA A 233 16.28 13.91 -3.71
CA ALA A 233 16.65 14.74 -2.55
C ALA A 233 15.43 15.39 -1.88
N GLY A 234 14.42 15.82 -2.66
CA GLY A 234 13.20 16.44 -2.17
C GLY A 234 12.34 15.47 -1.34
N GLN A 235 12.22 14.22 -1.80
CA GLN A 235 11.56 13.15 -1.05
C GLN A 235 12.25 12.85 0.29
N LYS A 236 13.58 12.73 0.29
CA LYS A 236 14.35 12.56 1.54
C LYS A 236 14.24 13.77 2.47
N ALA A 237 14.20 14.99 1.93
CA ALA A 237 13.99 16.19 2.72
C ALA A 237 12.60 16.22 3.35
N LEU A 238 11.57 15.79 2.63
CA LEU A 238 10.21 15.66 3.15
C LEU A 238 10.16 14.66 4.32
N LEU A 239 10.74 13.48 4.18
CA LEU A 239 10.80 12.49 5.28
C LEU A 239 11.46 13.07 6.54
N ARG A 240 12.61 13.74 6.39
CA ARG A 240 13.26 14.42 7.52
C ARG A 240 12.37 15.49 8.16
N SER A 241 11.57 16.19 7.36
CA SER A 241 10.64 17.21 7.86
C SER A 241 9.50 16.59 8.68
N PHE A 242 9.01 15.41 8.30
CA PHE A 242 8.03 14.66 9.10
C PHE A 242 8.62 14.30 10.45
N ALA A 243 9.76 13.60 10.46
CA ALA A 243 10.47 13.23 11.69
C ALA A 243 10.73 14.43 12.62
N ALA A 244 11.18 15.56 12.07
CA ALA A 244 11.43 16.77 12.83
C ALA A 244 10.14 17.36 13.44
N SER A 245 9.01 17.26 12.75
CA SER A 245 7.73 17.84 13.18
C SER A 245 7.14 17.17 14.43
N HIS A 246 7.46 15.90 14.67
CA HIS A 246 6.99 15.13 15.82
C HIS A 246 8.13 14.59 16.70
N ALA A 247 9.34 15.13 16.56
CA ALA A 247 10.49 14.76 17.39
C ALA A 247 10.22 14.82 18.91
N PRO A 248 9.45 15.80 19.44
CA PRO A 248 9.11 15.84 20.87
C PRO A 248 8.25 14.66 21.34
N GLU A 249 7.45 14.05 20.44
CA GLU A 249 6.61 12.88 20.77
C GLU A 249 7.45 11.62 20.96
N LYS A 250 8.69 11.59 20.42
CA LYS A 250 9.56 10.39 20.35
C LYS A 250 8.83 9.17 19.75
N ALA A 251 7.87 9.44 18.88
CA ALA A 251 7.01 8.43 18.31
C ALA A 251 7.77 7.59 17.27
N PRO A 252 7.59 6.26 17.25
CA PRO A 252 8.13 5.43 16.18
C PRO A 252 7.44 5.71 14.85
N ALA A 253 8.15 5.47 13.76
CA ALA A 253 7.62 5.53 12.41
C ALA A 253 7.79 4.19 11.66
N LEU A 254 6.88 3.92 10.72
CA LEU A 254 6.95 2.84 9.75
C LEU A 254 7.01 3.43 8.34
N ALA A 255 7.90 2.94 7.49
CA ALA A 255 8.00 3.40 6.11
C ALA A 255 7.43 2.37 5.13
N PHE A 256 6.64 2.82 4.16
CA PHE A 256 6.06 2.01 3.10
C PHE A 256 6.49 2.58 1.76
N TYR A 257 7.02 1.72 0.90
CA TYR A 257 7.40 2.01 -0.47
C TYR A 257 7.32 0.72 -1.29
N HIS A 258 7.46 0.79 -2.61
CA HIS A 258 7.31 -0.40 -3.44
C HIS A 258 8.64 -1.09 -3.74
N ILE A 259 9.60 -0.39 -4.37
CA ILE A 259 10.87 -0.97 -4.78
C ILE A 259 11.82 -1.04 -3.57
N PRO A 260 12.42 -2.20 -3.27
CA PRO A 260 13.32 -2.36 -2.15
C PRO A 260 14.58 -1.48 -2.28
N VAL A 261 15.03 -0.91 -1.16
CA VAL A 261 16.37 -0.30 -1.08
C VAL A 261 17.45 -1.38 -1.14
N GLN A 262 18.68 -1.02 -1.52
CA GLN A 262 19.74 -2.00 -1.76
C GLN A 262 20.05 -2.87 -0.54
N GLU A 263 19.88 -2.34 0.66
CA GLU A 263 20.15 -3.02 1.92
C GLU A 263 19.23 -4.23 2.16
N TYR A 264 18.12 -4.37 1.41
CA TYR A 264 17.33 -5.61 1.42
C TYR A 264 18.13 -6.83 0.95
N ASN A 265 19.20 -6.63 0.17
CA ASN A 265 20.12 -7.70 -0.24
C ASN A 265 20.84 -8.36 0.93
N ASP A 266 20.98 -7.68 2.06
CA ASP A 266 21.77 -8.12 3.21
C ASP A 266 21.10 -9.25 4.02
N PHE A 267 19.89 -9.67 3.64
CA PHE A 267 19.23 -10.81 4.28
C PHE A 267 20.03 -12.10 4.07
N ASN A 268 20.51 -12.65 5.17
CA ASN A 268 21.36 -13.85 5.20
C ASN A 268 20.61 -15.12 5.66
N GLY A 269 19.27 -15.07 5.71
CA GLY A 269 18.44 -16.14 6.26
C GLY A 269 18.09 -15.99 7.75
N THR A 270 18.69 -15.02 8.45
CA THR A 270 18.34 -14.73 9.86
C THR A 270 17.24 -13.69 9.92
N GLY A 271 16.06 -14.09 10.42
CA GLY A 271 14.88 -13.23 10.52
C GLY A 271 13.59 -14.03 10.44
N GLN A 272 12.51 -13.37 10.03
CA GLN A 272 11.27 -14.04 9.66
C GLN A 272 11.21 -14.25 8.14
N GLY A 273 10.40 -15.22 7.71
CA GLY A 273 10.12 -15.47 6.29
C GLY A 273 11.31 -16.04 5.53
N SER A 274 11.26 -15.90 4.21
CA SER A 274 12.16 -16.55 3.26
C SER A 274 12.45 -15.66 2.05
N LYS A 275 13.65 -15.82 1.51
CA LYS A 275 14.08 -15.21 0.25
C LYS A 275 13.90 -16.23 -0.87
N GLY A 276 12.90 -16.05 -1.70
CA GLY A 276 12.57 -16.95 -2.80
C GLY A 276 13.13 -16.51 -4.15
N GLU A 277 13.68 -15.29 -4.24
CA GLU A 277 14.33 -14.76 -5.44
C GLU A 277 15.43 -13.73 -5.14
N ALA A 278 16.12 -13.30 -6.19
CA ALA A 278 17.05 -12.17 -6.08
C ALA A 278 16.27 -10.89 -5.76
N VAL A 279 16.90 -9.98 -5.03
CA VAL A 279 16.28 -8.69 -4.70
C VAL A 279 16.41 -7.77 -5.90
N SER A 280 15.29 -7.30 -6.44
CA SER A 280 15.26 -6.35 -7.56
C SER A 280 15.25 -4.91 -7.04
N SER A 281 16.28 -4.55 -6.27
CA SER A 281 16.44 -3.18 -5.76
C SER A 281 16.81 -2.18 -6.84
N GLY A 282 16.56 -0.91 -6.58
CA GLY A 282 17.02 0.17 -7.46
C GLY A 282 18.52 0.11 -7.75
N VAL A 283 18.89 0.34 -9.01
CA VAL A 283 20.28 0.21 -9.51
C VAL A 283 21.24 1.10 -8.73
N MET A 284 20.80 2.30 -8.34
CA MET A 284 21.58 3.26 -7.58
C MET A 284 21.14 3.26 -6.12
N ASN A 285 22.12 3.24 -5.19
CA ASN A 285 21.81 3.51 -3.78
C ASN A 285 21.51 5.00 -3.63
N THR A 286 20.26 5.33 -3.38
CA THR A 286 19.78 6.70 -3.22
C THR A 286 20.10 7.28 -1.84
N GLY A 287 20.60 6.48 -0.90
CA GLY A 287 20.82 6.84 0.50
C GLY A 287 19.52 6.94 1.31
N LEU A 288 18.43 6.31 0.84
CA LEU A 288 17.16 6.27 1.58
C LEU A 288 17.32 5.51 2.91
N PHE A 289 18.00 4.36 2.92
CA PHE A 289 18.26 3.62 4.16
C PHE A 289 19.02 4.44 5.19
N ASP A 290 20.13 5.05 4.80
CA ASP A 290 20.91 5.93 5.68
C ASP A 290 20.07 7.11 6.19
N THR A 291 19.19 7.65 5.33
CA THR A 291 18.26 8.72 5.74
C THR A 291 17.32 8.24 6.86
N MET A 292 16.72 7.06 6.73
CA MET A 292 15.85 6.48 7.76
C MET A 292 16.62 6.21 9.07
N VAL A 293 17.85 5.70 8.98
CA VAL A 293 18.70 5.47 10.15
C VAL A 293 19.05 6.78 10.85
N GLN A 294 19.39 7.82 10.10
CA GLN A 294 19.72 9.15 10.66
C GLN A 294 18.52 9.86 11.28
N MET A 295 17.31 9.68 10.72
CA MET A 295 16.07 10.20 11.31
C MET A 295 15.79 9.54 12.67
N GLY A 296 16.10 8.25 12.82
CA GLY A 296 16.11 7.53 14.09
C GLY A 296 14.73 7.14 14.63
N ASP A 297 13.65 7.67 14.08
CA ASP A 297 12.26 7.34 14.41
C ASP A 297 11.72 6.15 13.62
N VAL A 298 12.14 5.96 12.37
CA VAL A 298 11.77 4.80 11.54
C VAL A 298 12.30 3.51 12.16
N LYS A 299 11.39 2.60 12.53
CA LYS A 299 11.73 1.30 13.14
C LYS A 299 11.60 0.12 12.18
N ALA A 300 10.79 0.27 11.14
CA ALA A 300 10.66 -0.73 10.10
C ALA A 300 10.30 -0.07 8.76
N SER A 301 10.73 -0.69 7.67
CA SER A 301 10.24 -0.41 6.32
C SER A 301 9.61 -1.65 5.69
N PHE A 302 8.69 -1.40 4.77
CA PHE A 302 7.87 -2.41 4.12
C PHE A 302 7.84 -2.19 2.60
N CYS A 303 8.16 -3.23 1.84
CA CYS A 303 8.15 -3.21 0.37
C CYS A 303 7.40 -4.41 -0.26
N GLY A 304 7.14 -4.32 -1.57
CA GLY A 304 6.56 -5.37 -2.42
C GLY A 304 7.56 -5.77 -3.51
N HIS A 305 7.15 -5.74 -4.77
CA HIS A 305 7.97 -5.85 -5.99
C HIS A 305 8.49 -7.27 -6.30
N ASP A 306 9.17 -7.91 -5.35
CA ASP A 306 9.67 -9.28 -5.51
C ASP A 306 8.69 -10.28 -4.86
N HIS A 307 7.88 -10.97 -5.66
CA HIS A 307 6.70 -11.74 -5.22
C HIS A 307 7.03 -13.01 -4.43
N PHE A 308 8.28 -13.48 -4.51
CA PHE A 308 8.77 -14.68 -3.80
C PHE A 308 9.53 -14.34 -2.52
N ASN A 309 9.69 -13.05 -2.20
CA ASN A 309 10.34 -12.61 -0.98
C ASN A 309 9.29 -12.22 0.05
N ASP A 310 9.30 -12.88 1.22
CA ASP A 310 8.41 -12.58 2.34
C ASP A 310 9.18 -12.40 3.66
N TYR A 311 10.49 -12.17 3.56
CA TYR A 311 11.37 -12.08 4.70
C TYR A 311 11.36 -10.72 5.38
N CYS A 312 11.82 -10.70 6.64
CA CYS A 312 11.95 -9.50 7.44
C CYS A 312 13.08 -9.66 8.45
N PHE A 313 14.03 -8.73 8.45
CA PHE A 313 15.24 -8.81 9.27
C PHE A 313 15.69 -7.43 9.74
N LEU A 314 16.44 -7.39 10.85
CA LEU A 314 16.99 -6.15 11.37
C LEU A 314 18.30 -5.80 10.67
N ARG A 315 18.37 -4.60 10.11
CA ARG A 315 19.59 -4.02 9.57
C ARG A 315 19.89 -2.70 10.29
N GLY A 316 20.98 -2.67 11.06
CA GLY A 316 21.27 -1.52 11.92
C GLY A 316 20.15 -1.33 12.95
N THR A 317 19.39 -0.24 12.84
CA THR A 317 18.27 0.12 13.72
C THR A 317 16.90 -0.02 13.05
N VAL A 318 16.84 -0.49 11.79
CA VAL A 318 15.61 -0.54 10.99
C VAL A 318 15.35 -1.98 10.54
N HIS A 319 14.13 -2.47 10.76
CA HIS A 319 13.68 -3.72 10.15
C HIS A 319 13.35 -3.50 8.67
N LEU A 320 13.90 -4.33 7.78
CA LEU A 320 13.60 -4.32 6.35
C LEU A 320 12.74 -5.54 6.02
N CYS A 321 11.51 -5.33 5.56
CA CYS A 321 10.50 -6.38 5.49
C CYS A 321 9.75 -6.38 4.15
N TYR A 322 9.87 -7.47 3.40
CA TYR A 322 9.02 -7.70 2.24
C TYR A 322 7.61 -8.11 2.65
N GLY A 323 6.62 -7.70 1.86
CA GLY A 323 5.21 -8.07 2.05
C GLY A 323 4.85 -9.44 1.49
N GLY A 324 5.66 -10.01 0.59
CA GLY A 324 5.30 -11.15 -0.24
C GLY A 324 4.61 -10.75 -1.55
N GLY A 325 3.98 -11.71 -2.24
CA GLY A 325 3.11 -11.46 -3.39
C GLY A 325 1.71 -12.05 -3.22
N VAL A 326 0.66 -11.25 -3.41
CA VAL A 326 -0.74 -11.68 -3.21
C VAL A 326 -1.43 -12.05 -4.53
N GLY A 327 -1.02 -11.42 -5.64
CA GLY A 327 -1.75 -11.40 -6.89
C GLY A 327 -2.02 -12.77 -7.53
N TYR A 328 -3.10 -12.78 -8.32
CA TYR A 328 -3.45 -13.81 -9.29
C TYR A 328 -3.53 -13.13 -10.68
N GLY A 329 -3.97 -13.81 -11.73
CA GLY A 329 -4.04 -13.19 -13.05
C GLY A 329 -2.63 -12.84 -13.57
N ALA A 330 -2.38 -11.56 -13.85
CA ALA A 330 -1.12 -11.08 -14.41
C ALA A 330 0.06 -11.02 -13.42
N ALA A 331 -0.19 -11.10 -12.11
CA ALA A 331 0.90 -11.20 -11.14
C ALA A 331 1.69 -12.49 -11.34
N TYR A 332 3.01 -12.36 -11.54
CA TYR A 332 3.89 -13.52 -11.67
C TYR A 332 3.95 -14.30 -10.36
N ALA A 333 4.17 -15.60 -10.47
CA ALA A 333 4.08 -16.50 -9.32
C ALA A 333 4.70 -17.88 -9.59
N LYS A 334 4.66 -18.77 -8.58
CA LYS A 334 5.00 -20.20 -8.69
C LYS A 334 3.90 -21.04 -8.04
N GLY A 335 3.74 -22.28 -8.51
CA GLY A 335 2.69 -23.18 -8.04
C GLY A 335 2.90 -23.69 -6.62
N ASP A 336 4.15 -23.87 -6.22
CA ASP A 336 4.58 -24.31 -4.88
C ASP A 336 4.81 -23.15 -3.90
N HIS A 337 4.76 -21.90 -4.39
CA HIS A 337 4.92 -20.71 -3.58
C HIS A 337 3.56 -20.15 -3.12
N PRO A 338 3.32 -20.05 -1.80
CA PRO A 338 2.06 -19.51 -1.28
C PRO A 338 1.91 -18.04 -1.65
N ARG A 339 0.66 -17.60 -1.85
CA ARG A 339 0.35 -16.16 -1.82
C ARG A 339 0.40 -15.65 -0.40
N THR A 340 1.08 -14.52 -0.21
CA THR A 340 1.44 -14.00 1.12
C THR A 340 1.22 -12.51 1.22
N ALA A 341 0.72 -12.11 2.37
CA ALA A 341 0.58 -10.72 2.81
C ALA A 341 1.24 -10.58 4.18
N ARG A 342 1.43 -9.34 4.66
CA ARG A 342 2.02 -9.08 5.97
C ARG A 342 1.05 -8.41 6.92
N VAL A 343 0.98 -8.92 8.14
CA VAL A 343 0.28 -8.30 9.27
C VAL A 343 1.30 -7.61 10.16
N ILE A 344 1.06 -6.34 10.40
CA ILE A 344 1.87 -5.47 11.24
C ILE A 344 0.99 -5.07 12.42
N GLU A 345 1.44 -5.32 13.64
CA GLU A 345 0.72 -4.92 14.84
C GLU A 345 1.61 -4.02 15.70
N TRP A 346 1.14 -2.81 15.94
CA TRP A 346 1.73 -1.91 16.92
C TRP A 346 0.91 -1.96 18.20
N SER A 347 1.58 -2.05 19.35
CA SER A 347 0.93 -2.08 20.65
C SER A 347 1.62 -1.17 21.66
N VAL A 348 0.79 -0.54 22.51
CA VAL A 348 1.21 0.33 23.61
C VAL A 348 0.55 -0.18 24.89
N SER A 349 1.33 -0.42 25.94
CA SER A 349 0.83 -0.93 27.22
C SER A 349 1.21 0.00 28.39
N PRO A 350 0.31 0.22 29.37
CA PRO A 350 0.60 0.98 30.58
C PRO A 350 1.72 0.39 31.45
N LYS A 351 2.00 -0.92 31.33
CA LYS A 351 3.06 -1.58 32.12
C LYS A 351 4.47 -1.36 31.57
N ASN A 352 4.58 -0.64 30.46
CA ASN A 352 5.81 -0.41 29.72
C ASN A 352 5.69 0.92 28.96
N GLU A 353 5.37 2.02 29.66
CA GLU A 353 5.10 3.34 29.06
C GLU A 353 6.24 3.86 28.15
N SER A 354 7.44 3.28 28.24
CA SER A 354 8.60 3.56 27.40
C SER A 354 8.87 2.57 26.25
N ASN A 355 8.15 1.45 26.16
CA ASN A 355 8.44 0.36 25.22
C ASN A 355 7.26 0.14 24.25
N HIS A 356 7.35 0.74 23.06
CA HIS A 356 6.50 0.38 21.93
C HIS A 356 6.85 -1.03 21.46
N HIS A 357 5.86 -1.93 21.38
CA HIS A 357 6.08 -3.24 20.78
C HIS A 357 5.51 -3.27 19.36
N LEU A 358 6.39 -3.49 18.40
CA LEU A 358 6.05 -3.76 17.00
C LEU A 358 6.18 -5.26 16.74
N ALA A 359 5.05 -5.93 16.52
CA ALA A 359 5.00 -7.32 16.09
C ALA A 359 4.81 -7.38 14.58
N LEU A 360 5.71 -8.09 13.90
CA LEU A 360 5.67 -8.32 12.46
C LEU A 360 5.33 -9.79 12.24
N GLN A 361 4.33 -10.08 11.41
CA GLN A 361 3.92 -11.45 11.08
C GLN A 361 3.58 -11.55 9.60
N ALA A 362 4.21 -12.48 8.89
CA ALA A 362 3.75 -12.86 7.55
C ALA A 362 2.52 -13.77 7.68
N GLN A 363 1.50 -13.57 6.85
CA GLN A 363 0.37 -14.46 6.72
C GLN A 363 0.45 -15.24 5.42
N HIS A 364 0.47 -16.57 5.56
CA HIS A 364 0.42 -17.53 4.45
C HIS A 364 -0.97 -18.15 4.40
N GLN A 365 -1.55 -18.22 3.20
CA GLN A 365 -2.73 -19.04 2.98
C GLN A 365 -2.32 -20.52 2.87
N LYS A 366 -2.04 -21.20 3.99
CA LYS A 366 -2.02 -22.67 3.99
C LYS A 366 -3.46 -23.17 3.95
N HIS A 367 -3.93 -23.58 2.78
CA HIS A 367 -5.15 -24.39 2.66
C HIS A 367 -4.98 -25.70 3.46
N ARG A 368 -5.39 -25.72 4.73
CA ARG A 368 -5.66 -26.95 5.48
C ARG A 368 -7.15 -27.21 5.49
N ARG A 369 -7.60 -28.05 4.55
CA ARG A 369 -8.65 -29.03 4.85
C ARG A 369 -7.95 -30.29 5.36
N GLN A 370 -7.89 -30.48 6.66
CA GLN A 370 -7.97 -31.82 7.25
C GLN A 370 -8.50 -31.72 8.67
N VAL A 371 -9.68 -32.28 8.83
CA VAL A 371 -10.22 -32.79 10.09
C VAL A 371 -9.16 -33.69 10.71
N LEU A 372 -8.68 -33.35 11.90
CA LEU A 372 -8.34 -34.21 13.04
C LEU A 372 -7.59 -33.35 14.07
N GLY A 373 -8.15 -33.26 15.27
CA GLY A 373 -7.71 -32.34 16.31
C GLY A 373 -6.27 -32.58 16.75
N LEU A 374 -5.49 -31.51 16.78
CA LEU A 374 -4.36 -31.24 17.68
C LEU A 374 -4.06 -29.72 17.59
N PRO A 375 -3.67 -29.06 18.70
CA PRO A 375 -3.69 -27.60 18.81
C PRO A 375 -2.60 -26.93 17.97
N ALA A 376 -2.94 -25.77 17.41
CA ALA A 376 -2.00 -24.87 16.73
C ALA A 376 -0.87 -24.44 17.67
N ARG A 377 0.39 -24.60 17.23
CA ARG A 377 1.56 -24.06 17.93
C ARG A 377 1.53 -22.53 17.88
N ARG A 378 1.82 -21.89 19.02
CA ARG A 378 1.82 -20.43 19.20
C ARG A 378 2.86 -19.75 18.28
N PRO A 379 2.58 -18.54 17.78
CA PRO A 379 3.55 -17.74 17.03
C PRO A 379 4.68 -17.24 17.92
N HIS A 380 5.90 -17.20 17.39
CA HIS A 380 7.06 -16.57 18.01
C HIS A 380 6.94 -15.04 17.88
N CYS A 381 6.66 -14.35 18.98
CA CYS A 381 6.83 -12.89 19.08
C CYS A 381 8.32 -12.58 19.25
N LEU A 382 8.87 -11.71 18.39
CA LEU A 382 10.19 -11.11 18.58
C LEU A 382 10.03 -9.91 19.52
N SER A 383 10.27 -10.09 20.81
CA SER A 383 10.54 -8.98 21.73
C SER A 383 12.04 -8.67 21.67
N GLN A 384 12.42 -7.43 21.37
CA GLN A 384 13.78 -6.96 21.67
C GLN A 384 13.87 -6.52 23.15
N PRO A 385 15.05 -6.68 23.79
CA PRO A 385 15.27 -6.35 25.19
C PRO A 385 15.18 -4.85 25.50
#